data_AF-A0A7X7YR99-F1
#
_entry.id   AF-A0A7X7YR99-F1
#
_cell.length_a   1.000
_cell.length_b   1.000
_cell.length_c   1.000
_cell.angle_alpha   90.00
_cell.angle_beta   90.00
_cell.angle_gamma   90.00
#
_symmetry.space_group_name_H-M   'P 1'
#
loop_
_entity.id
_entity.type
_entity.pdbx_description
1 polymer ?
#
loop_
_entity_poly.entity_id
_entity_poly.type
_entity_poly.pdbx_seq_one_letter_code
_entity_poly.pdbx_strand_id
1 'polypeptide(L)'
;MYKKILLLMLALVLILSGCGMFNQSATPRTNVYIVDPYGNNLMVDGKINGNTIKTDAKGLYVEAAIESAEVQLVEPLGIFKVKDISVDPKKSVTIILEKSTNKGIKLLRTADGKLMFYAIGYGDTPYFQVWLKDQLAGSTMVGLNKEQMLLAGNWLVGVGKPLGTVKNNISKDEIVAKLAIPATKAPQVASFEVIK
;
A
#
# COMPACT_ATOMS: atom_id res chain seq x y z
N MET A 1 20.49 -43.80 -43.75
CA MET A 1 20.64 -42.33 -43.51
C MET A 1 19.95 -41.85 -42.23
N TYR A 2 18.82 -42.44 -41.80
CA TYR A 2 18.10 -42.07 -40.56
C TYR A 2 18.93 -42.15 -39.26
N LYS A 3 19.77 -43.18 -39.08
CA LYS A 3 20.59 -43.36 -37.87
C LYS A 3 21.59 -42.21 -37.62
N LYS A 4 22.13 -41.59 -38.68
CA LYS A 4 23.09 -40.48 -38.57
C LYS A 4 22.39 -39.16 -38.20
N ILE A 5 21.17 -38.96 -38.69
CA ILE A 5 20.34 -37.78 -38.38
C ILE A 5 19.87 -37.84 -36.91
N LEU A 6 19.48 -39.02 -36.43
CA LEU A 6 19.06 -39.22 -35.04
C LEU A 6 20.20 -38.92 -34.04
N LEU A 7 21.43 -39.38 -34.35
CA LEU A 7 22.60 -39.13 -33.52
C LEU A 7 22.99 -37.63 -33.48
N LEU A 8 22.79 -36.92 -34.59
CA LEU A 8 23.05 -35.48 -34.66
C LEU A 8 22.02 -34.67 -33.86
N MET A 9 20.75 -35.06 -33.91
CA MET A 9 19.68 -34.47 -33.09
C MET A 9 19.91 -34.74 -31.59
N LEU A 10 20.34 -35.95 -31.23
CA LEU A 10 20.62 -36.30 -29.83
C LEU A 10 21.82 -35.51 -29.27
N ALA A 11 22.87 -35.33 -30.07
CA ALA A 11 24.02 -34.50 -29.71
C ALA A 11 23.63 -33.02 -29.57
N LEU A 12 22.77 -32.50 -30.45
CA LEU A 12 22.29 -31.12 -30.38
C LEU A 12 21.44 -30.88 -29.13
N VAL A 13 20.55 -31.82 -28.78
CA VAL A 13 19.74 -31.75 -27.54
C VAL A 13 20.64 -31.80 -26.30
N LEU A 14 21.68 -32.65 -26.29
CA LEU A 14 22.64 -32.73 -25.18
C LEU A 14 23.44 -31.42 -25.02
N ILE A 15 23.85 -30.79 -26.11
CA ILE A 15 24.54 -29.49 -26.09
C ILE A 15 23.60 -28.37 -25.63
N LEU A 16 22.34 -28.36 -26.10
CA LEU A 16 21.32 -27.40 -25.68
C LEU A 16 20.89 -27.59 -24.21
N SER A 17 20.99 -28.80 -23.65
CA SER A 17 20.79 -29.06 -22.23
C SER A 17 22.04 -28.78 -21.37
N GLY A 18 23.23 -28.74 -21.98
CA GLY A 18 24.50 -28.43 -21.32
C GLY A 18 24.83 -26.94 -21.29
N CYS A 19 24.32 -26.15 -22.24
CA CYS A 19 24.25 -24.71 -22.15
C CYS A 19 23.07 -24.37 -21.23
N GLY A 20 23.33 -23.74 -20.08
CA GLY A 20 22.35 -23.44 -19.01
C GLY A 20 21.20 -22.48 -19.37
N MET A 21 20.66 -22.53 -20.60
CA MET A 21 19.48 -21.79 -21.06
C MET A 21 18.21 -22.10 -20.24
N PHE A 22 18.19 -23.18 -19.47
CA PHE A 22 17.07 -23.53 -18.58
C PHE A 22 17.27 -23.09 -17.13
N ASN A 23 18.40 -22.48 -16.78
CA ASN A 23 18.63 -21.94 -15.44
C ASN A 23 18.46 -20.43 -15.47
N GLN A 24 17.25 -19.94 -15.80
CA GLN A 24 16.84 -18.62 -15.37
C GLN A 24 16.78 -18.67 -13.85
N SER A 25 17.91 -18.37 -13.19
CA SER A 25 17.96 -18.22 -11.75
C SER A 25 16.93 -17.17 -11.39
N ALA A 26 15.81 -17.58 -10.81
CA ALA A 26 14.74 -16.68 -10.42
C ALA A 26 15.37 -15.61 -9.51
N THR A 27 15.18 -14.34 -9.85
CA THR A 27 15.67 -13.25 -9.01
C THR A 27 15.09 -13.45 -7.62
N PRO A 28 15.92 -13.52 -6.55
CA PRO A 28 15.42 -13.77 -5.21
C PRO A 28 14.40 -12.71 -4.84
N ARG A 29 13.30 -13.13 -4.22
CA ARG A 29 12.18 -12.26 -3.85
C ARG A 29 11.92 -12.36 -2.36
N THR A 30 11.86 -11.21 -1.70
CA THR A 30 11.35 -11.10 -0.34
C THR A 30 10.07 -10.28 -0.36
N ASN A 31 8.97 -10.81 0.17
CA ASN A 31 7.71 -10.08 0.28
C ASN A 31 7.81 -9.00 1.36
N VAL A 32 7.12 -7.89 1.15
CA VAL A 32 7.10 -6.78 2.10
C VAL A 32 5.67 -6.53 2.56
N TYR A 33 5.50 -6.31 3.86
CA TYR A 33 4.24 -5.91 4.45
C TYR A 33 4.48 -4.62 5.24
N ILE A 34 3.70 -3.58 4.98
CA ILE A 34 3.73 -2.34 5.76
C ILE A 34 2.36 -2.22 6.40
N VAL A 35 2.26 -2.51 7.69
CA VAL A 35 0.99 -2.72 8.38
C VAL A 35 0.69 -1.52 9.27
N ASP A 36 -0.45 -0.88 9.05
CA ASP A 36 -0.92 0.20 9.91
C ASP A 36 -1.50 -0.33 11.24
N PRO A 37 -1.77 0.54 12.23
CA PRO A 37 -2.33 0.13 13.53
C PRO A 37 -3.72 -0.52 13.45
N TYR A 38 -4.39 -0.42 12.30
CA TYR A 38 -5.73 -0.94 12.06
C TYR A 38 -5.71 -2.25 11.25
N GLY A 39 -4.52 -2.77 10.94
CA GLY A 39 -4.32 -4.01 10.18
C GLY A 39 -4.37 -3.85 8.66
N ASN A 40 -4.37 -2.61 8.14
CA ASN A 40 -4.32 -2.39 6.69
C ASN A 40 -2.89 -2.52 6.17
N ASN A 41 -2.73 -3.20 5.04
CA ASN A 41 -1.47 -3.24 4.29
C ASN A 41 -1.34 -2.02 3.38
N LEU A 42 -0.33 -1.21 3.65
CA LEU A 42 -0.02 0.03 2.96
C LEU A 42 1.05 -0.17 1.88
N MET A 43 1.00 0.69 0.87
CA MET A 43 2.07 0.90 -0.11
C MET A 43 2.73 2.24 0.17
N VAL A 44 4.00 2.19 0.55
CA VAL A 44 4.82 3.37 0.86
C VAL A 44 6.11 3.20 0.07
N ASP A 45 6.44 4.19 -0.75
CA ASP A 45 7.70 4.14 -1.51
C ASP A 45 8.87 4.12 -0.53
N GLY A 46 9.87 3.29 -0.81
CA GLY A 46 10.99 3.09 0.09
C GLY A 46 12.00 2.07 -0.40
N LYS A 47 12.96 1.77 0.47
CA LYS A 47 14.02 0.79 0.24
C LYS A 47 14.21 -0.11 1.45
N ILE A 48 14.63 -1.35 1.20
CA ILE A 48 15.14 -2.29 2.21
C ILE A 48 16.55 -2.71 1.79
N ASN A 49 17.55 -2.41 2.62
CA ASN A 49 18.98 -2.63 2.33
C ASN A 49 19.39 -2.04 0.96
N GLY A 50 18.90 -0.84 0.64
CA GLY A 50 19.13 -0.18 -0.65
C GLY A 50 18.28 -0.69 -1.83
N ASN A 51 17.58 -1.82 -1.69
CA ASN A 51 16.68 -2.36 -2.73
C ASN A 51 15.33 -1.67 -2.70
N THR A 52 14.85 -1.20 -3.85
CA THR A 52 13.58 -0.48 -3.96
C THR A 52 12.40 -1.41 -3.67
N ILE A 53 11.47 -0.96 -2.82
CA ILE A 53 10.18 -1.61 -2.61
C ILE A 53 9.35 -1.47 -3.88
N LYS A 54 8.96 -2.60 -4.44
CA LYS A 54 8.13 -2.73 -5.64
C LYS A 54 6.75 -3.27 -5.27
N THR A 55 5.81 -3.16 -6.19
CA THR A 55 4.48 -3.73 -6.08
C THR A 55 4.14 -4.55 -7.33
N ASP A 56 3.42 -5.65 -7.14
CA ASP A 56 2.80 -6.43 -8.20
C ASP A 56 1.46 -7.00 -7.72
N ALA A 57 0.88 -7.91 -8.50
CA ALA A 57 -0.39 -8.56 -8.18
C ALA A 57 -0.39 -9.35 -6.84
N LYS A 58 0.78 -9.69 -6.29
CA LYS A 58 0.92 -10.42 -5.01
C LYS A 58 1.20 -9.49 -3.82
N GLY A 59 1.27 -8.17 -4.04
CA GLY A 59 1.53 -7.18 -3.00
C GLY A 59 2.92 -6.57 -3.14
N LEU A 60 3.55 -6.20 -2.03
CA LEU A 60 4.84 -5.53 -2.04
C LEU A 60 5.99 -6.53 -1.95
N TYR A 61 7.13 -6.17 -2.53
CA TYR A 61 8.31 -7.00 -2.51
C TYR A 61 9.60 -6.20 -2.78
N VAL A 62 10.73 -6.84 -2.51
CA VAL A 62 12.05 -6.46 -3.03
C VAL A 62 12.64 -7.63 -3.80
N GLU A 63 13.39 -7.33 -4.87
CA GLU A 63 14.12 -8.31 -5.68
C GLU A 63 15.48 -8.67 -5.06
N ALA A 64 15.46 -9.04 -3.79
CA ALA A 64 16.62 -9.48 -3.05
C ALA A 64 16.22 -10.52 -1.99
N ALA A 65 17.16 -11.38 -1.60
CA ALA A 65 17.03 -12.20 -0.40
C ALA A 65 17.43 -11.37 0.82
N ILE A 66 16.49 -11.10 1.73
CA ILE A 66 16.74 -10.28 2.92
C ILE A 66 16.90 -11.19 4.15
N GLU A 67 18.04 -11.08 4.82
CA GLU A 67 18.33 -11.79 6.08
C GLU A 67 18.10 -10.89 7.30
N SER A 68 18.39 -9.60 7.16
CA SER A 68 18.15 -8.52 8.12
C SER A 68 17.72 -7.27 7.36
N ALA A 69 16.90 -6.42 7.96
CA ALA A 69 16.25 -5.31 7.24
C ALA A 69 16.64 -3.94 7.81
N GLU A 70 17.29 -3.13 6.98
CA GLU A 70 17.42 -1.69 7.13
C GLU A 70 16.38 -1.01 6.22
N VAL A 71 15.39 -0.35 6.82
CA VAL A 71 14.24 0.19 6.11
C VAL A 71 14.36 1.72 5.97
N GLN A 72 14.19 2.22 4.76
CA GLN A 72 14.19 3.64 4.44
C GLN A 72 12.91 3.98 3.66
N LEU A 73 11.91 4.57 4.31
CA LEU A 73 10.66 4.98 3.67
C LEU A 73 10.76 6.44 3.20
N VAL A 74 10.31 6.70 1.97
CA VAL A 74 10.44 8.00 1.27
C VAL A 74 9.20 8.87 1.45
N GLU A 75 8.00 8.27 1.49
CA GLU A 75 6.78 9.04 1.73
C GLU A 75 6.66 9.40 3.23
N PRO A 76 6.37 10.66 3.57
CA PRO A 76 6.15 11.04 4.96
C PRO A 76 4.88 10.36 5.46
N LEU A 77 5.05 9.33 6.28
CA LEU A 77 3.97 8.60 6.96
C LEU A 77 3.05 9.57 7.74
N GLY A 78 3.61 10.68 8.22
CA GLY A 78 2.92 11.85 8.76
C GLY A 78 2.25 11.57 10.09
N ILE A 79 1.18 10.79 10.07
CA ILE A 79 0.42 10.38 11.26
C ILE A 79 0.92 9.07 11.86
N PHE A 80 1.75 8.32 11.14
CA PHE A 80 2.37 7.08 11.62
C PHE A 80 3.90 7.18 11.67
N LYS A 81 4.50 6.31 12.46
CA LYS A 81 5.94 6.04 12.49
C LYS A 81 6.18 4.54 12.56
N VAL A 82 7.38 4.08 12.21
CA VAL A 82 7.76 2.68 12.36
C VAL A 82 7.86 2.36 13.85
N LYS A 83 7.16 1.30 14.27
CA LYS A 83 7.22 0.75 15.63
C LYS A 83 8.23 -0.39 15.70
N ASP A 84 8.14 -1.31 14.74
CA ASP A 84 8.91 -2.54 14.74
C ASP A 84 9.11 -3.06 13.31
N ILE A 85 10.16 -3.86 13.12
CA ILE A 85 10.48 -4.52 11.86
C ILE A 85 10.77 -5.99 12.16
N SER A 86 9.91 -6.87 11.66
CA SER A 86 10.07 -8.32 11.76
C SER A 86 10.55 -8.89 10.43
N VAL A 87 11.53 -9.80 10.47
CA VAL A 87 12.11 -10.43 9.28
C VAL A 87 11.95 -11.95 9.40
N ASP A 88 11.30 -12.56 8.40
CA ASP A 88 11.39 -13.99 8.12
C ASP A 88 12.43 -14.17 7.00
N PRO A 89 13.65 -14.65 7.32
CA PRO A 89 14.77 -14.61 6.42
C PRO A 89 14.48 -15.22 5.05
N LYS A 90 14.87 -14.50 3.99
CA LYS A 90 14.65 -14.84 2.57
C LYS A 90 13.18 -14.99 2.15
N LYS A 91 12.21 -14.67 3.01
CA LYS A 91 10.77 -14.83 2.74
C LYS A 91 10.01 -13.53 2.84
N SER A 92 10.10 -12.85 3.99
CA SER A 92 9.34 -11.61 4.18
C SER A 92 9.97 -10.62 5.17
N VAL A 93 9.64 -9.34 4.98
CA VAL A 93 9.86 -8.26 5.94
C VAL A 93 8.51 -7.64 6.26
N THR A 94 8.17 -7.55 7.54
CA THR A 94 6.97 -6.89 8.04
C THR A 94 7.36 -5.64 8.83
N ILE A 95 6.94 -4.49 8.34
CA ILE A 95 7.15 -3.18 8.95
C ILE A 95 5.84 -2.81 9.66
N ILE A 96 5.85 -2.82 10.98
CA ILE A 96 4.69 -2.50 11.80
C ILE A 96 4.73 -1.02 12.13
N LEU A 97 3.64 -0.31 11.83
CA LEU A 97 3.49 1.10 12.13
C LEU A 97 2.72 1.32 13.43
N GLU A 98 2.99 2.44 14.09
CA GLU A 98 2.18 2.96 15.18
C GLU A 98 1.78 4.41 14.95
N LYS A 99 0.73 4.86 15.64
CA LYS A 99 0.35 6.27 15.67
C LYS A 99 1.50 7.11 16.22
N SER A 100 1.81 8.20 15.55
CA SER A 100 2.82 9.19 15.97
C SER A 100 2.21 10.49 16.48
N THR A 101 0.91 10.69 16.24
CA THR A 101 0.14 11.86 16.68
C THR A 101 -1.25 11.45 17.15
N ASN A 102 -1.83 12.27 18.03
CA ASN A 102 -3.22 12.13 18.48
C ASN A 102 -4.20 12.95 17.63
N LYS A 103 -3.69 13.78 16.72
CA LYS A 103 -4.52 14.56 15.79
C LYS A 103 -3.82 14.72 14.45
N GLY A 104 -4.50 14.36 13.37
CA GLY A 104 -3.93 14.48 12.02
C GLY A 104 -4.78 13.85 10.94
N ILE A 105 -4.59 14.33 9.71
CA ILE A 105 -5.26 13.81 8.51
C ILE A 105 -4.21 13.39 7.50
N LYS A 106 -4.41 12.21 6.92
CA LYS A 106 -3.49 11.68 5.90
C LYS A 106 -4.25 10.79 4.92
N LEU A 107 -3.82 10.83 3.66
CA LEU A 107 -4.11 9.78 2.70
C LEU A 107 -2.84 8.97 2.47
N LEU A 108 -2.96 7.66 2.46
CA LEU A 108 -1.88 6.73 2.11
C LEU A 108 -2.40 5.72 1.08
N ARG A 109 -1.49 5.13 0.31
CA ARG A 109 -1.85 4.06 -0.61
C ARG A 109 -1.94 2.74 0.14
N THR A 110 -2.85 1.89 -0.29
CA THR A 110 -2.88 0.49 0.12
C THR A 110 -2.10 -0.38 -0.86
N ALA A 111 -1.65 -1.54 -0.39
CA ALA A 111 -0.95 -2.51 -1.23
C ALA A 111 -1.80 -3.02 -2.42
N ASP A 112 -3.13 -2.93 -2.34
CA ASP A 112 -4.05 -3.23 -3.46
C ASP A 112 -4.33 -2.03 -4.39
N GLY A 113 -3.50 -0.98 -4.31
CA GLY A 113 -3.51 0.15 -5.26
C GLY A 113 -4.65 1.15 -5.04
N LYS A 114 -5.28 1.16 -3.87
CA LYS A 114 -6.35 2.10 -3.49
C LYS A 114 -5.86 3.13 -2.49
N LEU A 115 -6.72 4.07 -2.13
CA LEU A 115 -6.45 5.04 -1.07
C LEU A 115 -7.06 4.61 0.26
N MET A 116 -6.31 4.85 1.32
CA MET A 116 -6.80 4.87 2.69
C MET A 116 -6.84 6.32 3.16
N PHE A 117 -7.99 6.74 3.67
CA PHE A 117 -8.16 8.00 4.37
C PHE A 117 -8.11 7.77 5.88
N TYR A 118 -7.31 8.61 6.55
CA TYR A 118 -7.19 8.66 7.99
C TYR A 118 -7.50 10.07 8.49
N ALA A 119 -8.36 10.18 9.49
CA ALA A 119 -8.53 11.37 10.30
C ALA A 119 -8.54 10.99 11.79
N ILE A 120 -7.37 11.11 12.42
CA ILE A 120 -7.16 10.82 13.85
C ILE A 120 -7.54 12.06 14.65
N GLY A 121 -8.34 11.89 15.71
CA GLY A 121 -8.81 12.99 16.56
C GLY A 121 -9.92 13.83 15.93
N TYR A 122 -10.61 13.30 14.92
CA TYR A 122 -11.67 13.97 14.16
C TYR A 122 -12.94 13.12 13.98
N GLY A 123 -13.02 11.94 14.60
CA GLY A 123 -14.21 11.07 14.48
C GLY A 123 -15.51 11.78 14.88
N ASP A 124 -15.49 12.51 16.01
CA ASP A 124 -16.60 13.32 16.50
C ASP A 124 -16.82 14.64 15.75
N THR A 125 -16.00 14.98 14.75
CA THR A 125 -16.18 16.23 13.99
C THR A 125 -17.25 16.02 12.91
N PRO A 126 -18.46 16.57 13.05
CA PRO A 126 -19.60 16.17 12.22
C PRO A 126 -19.44 16.62 10.76
N TYR A 127 -18.83 17.79 10.53
CA TYR A 127 -18.66 18.37 9.20
C TYR A 127 -17.25 18.95 9.04
N PHE A 128 -16.50 18.44 8.09
CA PHE A 128 -15.22 19.02 7.72
C PHE A 128 -14.86 18.70 6.27
N GLN A 129 -13.92 19.45 5.73
CA GLN A 129 -13.36 19.23 4.40
C GLN A 129 -11.84 19.29 4.42
N VAL A 130 -11.25 18.50 3.53
CA VAL A 130 -9.81 18.35 3.33
C VAL A 130 -9.54 18.64 1.87
N TRP A 131 -8.86 19.75 1.60
CA TRP A 131 -8.39 20.07 0.25
C TRP A 131 -7.09 19.33 -0.01
N LEU A 132 -6.96 18.78 -1.20
CA LEU A 132 -5.80 18.03 -1.66
C LEU A 132 -5.01 18.86 -2.66
N LYS A 133 -3.68 18.73 -2.63
CA LYS A 133 -2.80 19.34 -3.65
C LYS A 133 -2.94 18.65 -5.01
N ASP A 134 -3.29 17.37 -4.98
CA ASP A 134 -3.35 16.49 -6.15
C ASP A 134 -4.80 16.06 -6.41
N GLN A 135 -5.18 15.96 -7.68
CA GLN A 135 -6.51 15.47 -8.06
C GLN A 135 -6.60 13.96 -7.84
N LEU A 136 -7.72 13.50 -7.27
CA LEU A 136 -8.07 12.09 -7.18
C LEU A 136 -8.47 11.55 -8.56
N ALA A 137 -8.01 10.34 -8.88
CA ALA A 137 -8.31 9.65 -10.15
C ALA A 137 -9.77 9.18 -10.29
N GLY A 138 -10.62 9.45 -9.29
CA GLY A 138 -12.01 9.06 -9.25
C GLY A 138 -12.70 9.63 -8.02
N SER A 139 -13.93 9.18 -7.79
CA SER A 139 -14.71 9.55 -6.62
C SER A 139 -15.29 8.34 -5.91
N THR A 140 -15.50 8.45 -4.61
CA THR A 140 -16.17 7.44 -3.81
C THR A 140 -16.98 8.08 -2.70
N MET A 141 -17.97 7.33 -2.22
CA MET A 141 -18.72 7.66 -1.01
C MET A 141 -18.56 6.50 -0.03
N VAL A 142 -18.27 6.81 1.22
CA VAL A 142 -18.11 5.81 2.29
C VAL A 142 -18.98 6.24 3.44
N GLY A 143 -19.99 5.43 3.75
CA GLY A 143 -20.74 5.62 4.97
C GLY A 143 -19.86 5.38 6.19
N LEU A 144 -19.84 6.32 7.14
CA LEU A 144 -19.00 6.24 8.34
C LEU A 144 -19.78 5.73 9.55
N ASN A 145 -20.91 6.37 9.84
CA ASN A 145 -21.85 5.99 10.89
C ASN A 145 -23.24 6.60 10.57
N LYS A 146 -24.17 6.58 11.53
CA LYS A 146 -25.54 7.09 11.32
C LYS A 146 -25.63 8.60 11.07
N GLU A 147 -24.59 9.36 11.41
CA GLU A 147 -24.58 10.82 11.37
C GLU A 147 -23.57 11.36 10.35
N GLN A 148 -22.67 10.51 9.84
CA GLN A 148 -21.57 10.91 8.97
C GLN A 148 -21.38 9.98 7.75
N MET A 149 -21.06 10.60 6.62
CA MET A 149 -20.57 9.99 5.39
C MET A 149 -19.34 10.76 4.92
N LEU A 150 -18.38 10.03 4.37
CA LEU A 150 -17.23 10.57 3.69
C LEU A 150 -17.48 10.57 2.18
N LEU A 151 -17.22 11.71 1.54
CA LEU A 151 -17.24 11.92 0.11
C LEU A 151 -15.81 12.27 -0.32
N ALA A 152 -15.25 11.55 -1.28
CA ALA A 152 -13.94 11.87 -1.84
C ALA A 152 -14.06 11.98 -3.35
N GLY A 153 -13.50 13.04 -3.94
CA GLY A 153 -13.45 13.23 -5.38
C GLY A 153 -12.75 14.53 -5.76
N ASN A 154 -12.19 14.58 -6.96
CA ASN A 154 -11.42 15.73 -7.45
C ASN A 154 -10.32 16.12 -6.44
N TRP A 155 -10.28 17.36 -5.97
CA TRP A 155 -9.29 17.86 -5.01
C TRP A 155 -9.80 17.86 -3.56
N LEU A 156 -10.84 17.08 -3.24
CA LEU A 156 -11.55 17.21 -1.97
C LEU A 156 -11.86 15.85 -1.33
N VAL A 157 -11.71 15.79 -0.01
CA VAL A 157 -12.37 14.81 0.85
C VAL A 157 -13.22 15.55 1.87
N GLY A 158 -14.54 15.34 1.85
CA GLY A 158 -15.48 15.93 2.78
C GLY A 158 -16.10 14.87 3.68
N VAL A 159 -16.32 15.20 4.94
CA VAL A 159 -17.16 14.44 5.87
C VAL A 159 -18.37 15.28 6.21
N GLY A 160 -19.55 14.70 6.12
CA GLY A 160 -20.81 15.39 6.43
C GLY A 160 -22.00 14.45 6.50
N LYS A 161 -23.20 15.01 6.35
CA LYS A 161 -24.46 14.28 6.58
C LYS A 161 -24.61 13.08 5.63
N PRO A 162 -25.03 11.91 6.12
CA PRO A 162 -25.13 10.72 5.28
C PRO A 162 -26.33 10.78 4.35
N LEU A 163 -26.14 10.18 3.17
CA LEU A 163 -27.21 9.85 2.24
C LEU A 163 -27.84 8.51 2.67
N GLY A 164 -28.73 8.54 3.66
CA GLY A 164 -29.46 7.37 4.17
C GLY A 164 -28.86 6.71 5.42
N THR A 165 -29.38 5.53 5.79
CA THR A 165 -28.98 4.84 7.03
C THR A 165 -27.72 4.01 6.81
N VAL A 166 -26.61 4.45 7.39
CA VAL A 166 -25.34 3.72 7.39
C VAL A 166 -25.11 3.10 8.78
N LYS A 167 -24.65 1.83 8.83
CA LYS A 167 -24.36 1.07 10.05
C LYS A 167 -22.90 0.61 10.18
N ASN A 168 -21.95 1.45 9.78
CA ASN A 168 -20.55 1.15 10.07
C ASN A 168 -20.23 1.63 11.50
N ASN A 169 -19.59 0.78 12.30
CA ASN A 169 -19.12 1.11 13.65
C ASN A 169 -17.69 1.64 13.56
N ILE A 170 -17.54 2.88 13.09
CA ILE A 170 -16.26 3.57 13.14
C ILE A 170 -16.01 4.06 14.57
N SER A 171 -14.74 4.10 14.98
CA SER A 171 -14.30 4.64 16.26
C SER A 171 -14.78 6.08 16.43
N LYS A 172 -15.19 6.43 17.65
CA LYS A 172 -15.67 7.77 18.00
C LYS A 172 -14.60 8.85 17.75
N ASP A 173 -13.32 8.50 17.91
CA ASP A 173 -12.23 9.47 17.82
C ASP A 173 -11.54 9.49 16.45
N GLU A 174 -11.77 8.49 15.60
CA GLU A 174 -10.93 8.26 14.42
C GLU A 174 -11.73 7.77 13.23
N ILE A 175 -11.53 8.42 12.07
CA ILE A 175 -12.06 7.95 10.79
C ILE A 175 -10.95 7.21 10.06
N VAL A 176 -11.18 5.93 9.79
CA VAL A 176 -10.31 5.06 8.98
C VAL A 176 -11.17 4.47 7.89
N ALA A 177 -11.06 5.01 6.67
CA ALA A 177 -11.92 4.65 5.56
C ALA A 177 -11.13 4.30 4.31
N LYS A 178 -11.37 3.10 3.78
CA LYS A 178 -10.82 2.69 2.49
C LYS A 178 -11.64 3.32 1.37
N LEU A 179 -10.97 4.04 0.50
CA LEU A 179 -11.56 4.71 -0.64
C LEU A 179 -11.35 3.82 -1.87
N ALA A 180 -12.42 3.50 -2.60
CA ALA A 180 -12.35 2.74 -3.85
C ALA A 180 -11.83 3.60 -5.02
N ILE A 181 -10.78 4.39 -4.77
CA ILE A 181 -10.13 5.29 -5.72
C ILE A 181 -8.72 4.73 -5.97
N PRO A 182 -8.36 4.41 -7.23
CA PRO A 182 -7.03 3.92 -7.56
C PRO A 182 -6.00 5.03 -7.37
N ALA A 183 -4.80 4.67 -6.91
CA ALA A 183 -3.72 5.64 -6.70
C ALA A 183 -2.33 5.05 -6.93
N THR A 184 -1.56 5.73 -7.78
CA THR A 184 -0.13 5.44 -7.98
C THR A 184 0.75 6.22 -7.01
N LYS A 185 0.26 7.35 -6.47
CA LYS A 185 0.88 8.14 -5.38
C LYS A 185 -0.16 8.57 -4.37
N ALA A 186 0.24 8.73 -3.11
CA ALA A 186 -0.65 9.24 -2.07
C ALA A 186 -0.84 10.77 -2.23
N PRO A 187 -2.07 11.30 -2.35
CA PRO A 187 -2.32 12.73 -2.43
C PRO A 187 -1.86 13.46 -1.17
N GLN A 188 -1.30 14.65 -1.33
CA GLN A 188 -0.96 15.50 -0.20
C GLN A 188 -2.15 16.34 0.24
N VAL A 189 -2.32 16.50 1.55
CA VAL A 189 -3.26 17.47 2.13
C VAL A 189 -2.71 18.88 1.90
N ALA A 190 -3.54 19.76 1.35
CA ALA A 190 -3.28 21.18 1.17
C ALA A 190 -3.79 21.98 2.37
N SER A 191 -5.05 21.77 2.74
CA SER A 191 -5.68 22.43 3.90
C SER A 191 -6.79 21.57 4.49
N PHE A 192 -7.21 21.93 5.70
CA PHE A 192 -8.29 21.30 6.45
C PHE A 192 -9.18 22.40 7.05
N GLU A 193 -10.49 22.22 6.91
CA GLU A 193 -11.48 23.20 7.37
C GLU A 193 -12.65 22.48 8.05
N VAL A 194 -12.98 22.90 9.26
CA VAL A 194 -14.21 22.47 9.95
C VAL A 194 -15.35 23.36 9.48
N ILE A 195 -16.45 22.74 9.06
CA ILE A 195 -17.63 23.46 8.59
C ILE A 195 -18.59 23.61 9.78
N LYS A 196 -19.04 24.84 10.03
CA LYS A 196 -19.98 25.19 11.10
C LYS A 196 -21.38 25.42 10.54
#